data_AF-A0AAV7JL89-F1
#
_entry.id   AF-A0AAV7JL89-F1
#
_cell.length_a   1.000
_cell.length_b   1.000
_cell.length_c   1.000
_cell.angle_alpha   90.00
_cell.angle_beta   90.00
_cell.angle_gamma   90.00
#
_symmetry.space_group_name_H-M   'P 1'
#
loop_
_entity.id
_entity.type
_entity.pdbx_description
1 polymer ?
#
loop_
_entity_poly.entity_id
_entity_poly.type
_entity_poly.pdbx_seq_one_letter_code
_entity_poly.pdbx_strand_id
1 'polypeptide(L)'
;MSNFRSNDSSLPKQDRILIEKIGVSFQDLVTEDYRDIWEKFVTKQLTDKDIKRLKHIRKREKNKMFEKEKVRKYNNEMKNLTLQRERLRNEKLELILECDILRKRYDNF
;
A
#
# COMPACT_ATOMS: atom_id res chain seq x y z
N MET A 1 -22.72 8.53 -21.65
CA MET A 1 -21.29 8.56 -22.04
C MET A 1 -20.49 8.75 -20.75
N SER A 2 -19.75 7.74 -20.31
CA SER A 2 -18.97 7.79 -19.07
C SER A 2 -17.62 8.49 -19.32
N ASN A 3 -17.37 9.59 -18.61
CA ASN A 3 -16.12 10.34 -18.65
C ASN A 3 -15.01 9.55 -17.93
N PHE A 4 -14.28 8.71 -18.66
CA PHE A 4 -13.06 8.05 -18.18
C PHE A 4 -11.91 9.06 -18.11
N ARG A 5 -11.81 9.82 -17.01
CA ARG A 5 -10.60 10.61 -16.74
C ARG A 5 -9.59 9.74 -16.00
N SER A 6 -8.50 9.39 -16.68
CA SER A 6 -7.34 8.73 -16.07
C SER A 6 -6.53 9.74 -15.22
N ASN A 7 -7.09 10.18 -14.10
CA ASN A 7 -6.52 11.23 -13.24
C ASN A 7 -5.32 10.77 -12.38
N ASP A 8 -4.55 9.75 -12.80
CA ASP A 8 -3.32 9.41 -12.10
C ASP A 8 -2.16 10.24 -12.65
N SER A 9 -1.88 11.37 -11.97
CA SER A 9 -0.84 12.34 -12.36
C SER A 9 0.57 11.72 -12.39
N SER A 10 0.76 10.57 -11.73
CA SER A 10 2.02 9.86 -11.57
C SER A 10 2.48 9.06 -12.82
N LEU A 11 1.58 8.83 -13.78
CA LEU A 11 1.91 8.14 -15.02
C LEU A 11 2.47 9.10 -16.09
N PRO A 12 3.47 8.68 -16.89
CA PRO A 12 3.87 9.41 -18.08
C PRO A 12 2.67 9.70 -18.99
N LYS A 13 2.63 10.89 -19.59
CA LYS A 13 1.53 11.33 -20.47
C LYS A 13 1.19 10.30 -21.56
N GLN A 14 2.22 9.66 -22.12
CA GLN A 14 2.10 8.63 -23.15
C GLN A 14 1.39 7.36 -22.65
N ASP A 15 1.65 6.97 -21.39
CA ASP A 15 1.03 5.78 -20.76
C ASP A 15 -0.45 6.07 -20.49
N ARG A 16 -0.80 7.27 -20.01
CA ARG A 16 -2.20 7.68 -19.82
C ARG A 16 -3.00 7.66 -21.11
N ILE A 17 -2.46 8.22 -22.19
CA ILE A 17 -3.11 8.22 -23.51
C ILE A 17 -3.36 6.79 -23.99
N LEU A 18 -2.42 5.88 -23.75
CA LEU A 18 -2.56 4.49 -24.15
C LEU A 18 -3.64 3.75 -23.34
N ILE A 19 -3.76 4.05 -22.05
CA ILE A 19 -4.80 3.50 -21.16
C ILE A 19 -6.19 4.06 -21.53
N GLU A 20 -6.27 5.35 -21.86
CA GLU A 20 -7.52 5.96 -22.35
C GLU A 20 -7.95 5.37 -23.70
N LYS A 21 -6.99 5.07 -24.60
CA LYS A 21 -7.25 4.46 -25.92
C LYS A 21 -7.97 3.11 -25.80
N ILE A 22 -7.64 2.31 -24.78
CA ILE A 22 -8.29 1.01 -24.53
C ILE A 22 -9.62 1.15 -23.79
N GLY A 23 -9.97 2.34 -23.30
CA GLY A 23 -11.25 2.62 -22.64
C GLY A 23 -11.39 1.96 -21.27
N VAL A 24 -10.28 1.73 -20.55
CA VAL A 24 -10.29 1.23 -19.17
C VAL A 24 -9.75 2.28 -18.22
N SER A 25 -10.18 2.23 -16.96
CA SER A 25 -9.50 3.02 -15.94
C SER A 25 -8.12 2.42 -15.65
N PHE A 26 -7.20 3.27 -15.18
CA PHE A 26 -5.89 2.78 -14.75
C PHE A 26 -6.00 1.75 -13.60
N GLN A 27 -6.96 1.97 -12.69
CA GLN A 27 -7.24 1.04 -11.60
C GLN A 27 -7.59 -0.34 -12.17
N ASP A 28 -8.56 -0.40 -13.08
CA ASP A 28 -9.02 -1.64 -13.71
C ASP A 28 -7.86 -2.35 -14.44
N LEU A 29 -7.05 -1.59 -15.19
CA LEU A 29 -5.86 -2.13 -15.86
C LEU A 29 -4.90 -2.84 -14.89
N VAL A 30 -4.80 -2.39 -13.65
CA VAL A 30 -3.89 -2.95 -12.64
C VAL A 30 -4.55 -4.08 -11.85
N THR A 31 -5.86 -4.00 -11.58
CA THR A 31 -6.58 -4.88 -10.65
C THR A 31 -7.39 -6.00 -11.30
N GLU A 32 -8.04 -5.80 -12.45
CA GLU A 32 -8.88 -6.83 -13.11
C GLU A 32 -8.05 -8.04 -13.57
N ASP A 33 -8.65 -9.20 -13.83
CA ASP A 33 -7.93 -10.30 -14.46
C ASP A 33 -7.44 -9.87 -15.86
N TYR A 34 -6.26 -10.36 -16.25
CA TYR A 34 -5.73 -10.11 -17.57
C TYR A 34 -6.67 -10.63 -18.67
N ARG A 35 -7.42 -11.72 -18.43
CA ARG A 35 -8.41 -12.24 -19.39
C ARG A 35 -9.51 -11.22 -19.68
N ASP A 36 -10.04 -10.57 -18.66
CA ASP A 36 -11.14 -9.62 -18.77
C ASP A 36 -10.73 -8.34 -19.52
N ILE A 37 -9.46 -7.94 -19.38
CA ILE A 37 -8.91 -6.77 -20.09
C ILE A 37 -8.44 -7.15 -21.50
N TRP A 38 -8.09 -8.43 -21.75
CA TRP A 38 -7.56 -8.89 -23.03
C TRP A 38 -8.54 -8.65 -24.17
N GLU A 39 -9.84 -8.87 -23.95
CA GLU A 39 -10.86 -8.60 -24.95
C GLU A 39 -10.79 -7.14 -25.42
N LYS A 40 -10.62 -6.19 -24.50
CA LYS A 40 -10.50 -4.76 -24.82
C LYS A 40 -9.25 -4.44 -25.64
N PHE A 41 -8.17 -5.21 -25.49
CA PHE A 41 -6.97 -5.04 -26.33
C PHE A 41 -7.21 -5.46 -27.77
N VAL A 42 -7.93 -6.58 -27.96
CA VAL A 42 -8.29 -7.11 -29.28
C VAL A 42 -9.28 -6.17 -29.98
N THR A 43 -10.32 -5.70 -29.28
CA THR A 43 -11.34 -4.81 -29.89
C THR A 43 -10.77 -3.46 -30.34
N LYS A 44 -9.66 -3.01 -29.72
CA LYS A 44 -9.07 -1.67 -29.96
C LYS A 44 -7.92 -1.67 -30.96
N GLN A 45 -7.66 -2.80 -31.64
CA GLN A 45 -6.61 -2.96 -32.65
C GLN A 45 -5.25 -2.39 -32.20
N LEU A 46 -4.84 -2.76 -30.98
CA LEU A 46 -3.56 -2.34 -30.45
C LEU A 46 -2.41 -3.00 -31.19
N THR A 47 -1.30 -2.27 -31.36
CA THR A 47 -0.07 -2.86 -31.89
C THR A 47 0.59 -3.76 -30.84
N ASP A 48 1.45 -4.69 -31.27
CA ASP A 48 2.24 -5.51 -30.33
C ASP A 48 3.09 -4.66 -29.37
N LYS A 49 3.58 -3.51 -29.85
CA LYS A 49 4.31 -2.53 -29.03
C LYS A 49 3.41 -1.95 -27.94
N ASP A 50 2.17 -1.60 -28.27
CA ASP A 50 1.18 -1.07 -27.32
C ASP A 50 0.82 -2.12 -26.26
N ILE A 51 0.55 -3.36 -26.68
CA ILE A 51 0.24 -4.48 -25.77
C ILE A 51 1.42 -4.75 -24.83
N LYS A 52 2.65 -4.77 -25.38
CA LYS A 52 3.87 -4.97 -24.57
C LYS A 52 4.04 -3.84 -23.55
N ARG A 53 3.74 -2.60 -23.93
CA ARG A 53 3.80 -1.43 -23.04
C ARG A 53 2.75 -1.52 -21.93
N LEU A 54 1.49 -1.86 -22.25
CA LEU A 54 0.42 -2.05 -21.26
C LEU A 54 0.73 -3.18 -20.26
N LYS A 55 1.26 -4.31 -20.74
CA LYS A 55 1.76 -5.40 -19.87
C LYS A 55 2.85 -4.91 -18.91
N HIS A 56 3.79 -4.11 -19.43
CA HIS A 56 4.87 -3.57 -18.63
C HIS A 56 4.37 -2.60 -17.56
N ILE A 57 3.46 -1.68 -17.92
CA ILE A 57 2.80 -0.76 -16.99
C ILE A 57 2.10 -1.55 -15.89
N ARG A 58 1.22 -2.48 -16.26
CA ARG A 58 0.48 -3.32 -15.30
C ARG A 58 1.42 -4.03 -14.33
N LYS A 59 2.48 -4.68 -14.83
CA LYS A 59 3.46 -5.38 -13.98
C LYS A 59 4.18 -4.42 -13.02
N ARG A 60 4.65 -3.28 -13.53
CA ARG A 60 5.36 -2.26 -12.74
C ARG A 60 4.49 -1.73 -11.60
N GLU A 61 3.23 -1.43 -11.89
CA GLU A 61 2.32 -0.81 -10.93
C GLU A 61 1.79 -1.81 -9.90
N LYS A 62 1.53 -3.08 -10.28
CA LYS A 62 1.25 -4.16 -9.30
C LYS A 62 2.40 -4.33 -8.32
N ASN A 63 3.64 -4.34 -8.80
CA ASN A 63 4.82 -4.44 -7.93
C ASN A 63 4.94 -3.22 -6.99
N LYS A 64 4.73 -2.00 -7.51
CA LYS A 64 4.74 -0.80 -6.66
C LYS A 64 3.65 -0.84 -5.58
N MET A 65 2.45 -1.28 -5.91
CA MET A 65 1.38 -1.42 -4.91
C MET A 65 1.73 -2.46 -3.85
N PHE A 66 2.32 -3.58 -4.24
CA PHE A 66 2.80 -4.60 -3.30
C PHE A 66 3.87 -4.05 -2.34
N GLU A 67 4.88 -3.35 -2.86
CA GLU A 67 5.92 -2.74 -2.03
C GLU A 67 5.36 -1.64 -1.10
N LYS A 68 4.44 -0.81 -1.59
CA LYS A 68 3.75 0.19 -0.76
C LYS A 68 3.00 -0.47 0.41
N GLU A 69 2.28 -1.56 0.14
CA GLU A 69 1.54 -2.27 1.19
C GLU A 69 2.48 -2.96 2.19
N LYS A 70 3.60 -3.51 1.73
CA LYS A 70 4.65 -4.07 2.59
C LYS A 70 5.22 -3.01 3.54
N VAL A 71 5.56 -1.82 3.03
CA VAL A 71 6.03 -0.69 3.83
C VAL A 71 4.95 -0.23 4.82
N ARG A 72 3.69 -0.16 4.40
CA ARG A 72 2.56 0.20 5.28
C ARG A 72 2.43 -0.77 6.45
N LYS A 73 2.49 -2.08 6.18
CA LYS A 73 2.43 -3.12 7.21
C LYS A 73 3.59 -3.01 8.20
N TYR A 74 4.82 -2.89 7.69
CA TYR A 74 6.01 -2.70 8.52
C TYR A 74 5.92 -1.47 9.43
N ASN A 75 5.48 -0.33 8.90
CA ASN A 75 5.32 0.88 9.68
C ASN A 75 4.26 0.73 10.79
N ASN A 76 3.17 0.01 10.53
CA ASN A 76 2.15 -0.27 11.54
C ASN A 76 2.69 -1.20 12.64
N GLU A 77 3.45 -2.22 12.26
CA GLU A 77 4.10 -3.12 13.22
C GLU A 77 5.09 -2.35 14.12
N MET A 78 5.93 -1.50 13.54
CA MET A 78 6.87 -0.65 14.29
C MET A 78 6.16 0.31 15.25
N LYS A 79 5.02 0.87 14.86
CA LYS A 79 4.18 1.70 15.75
C LYS A 79 3.64 0.89 16.92
N ASN A 80 3.12 -0.31 16.65
CA ASN A 80 2.61 -1.20 17.71
C ASN A 80 3.72 -1.61 18.69
N LEU A 81 4.90 -1.96 18.19
CA LEU A 81 6.05 -2.29 19.04
C LEU A 81 6.51 -1.09 19.88
N THR A 82 6.48 0.12 19.31
CA THR A 82 6.78 1.35 20.05
C THR A 82 5.78 1.55 21.21
N LEU A 83 4.47 1.43 20.93
CA LEU A 83 3.43 1.56 21.95
C LEU A 83 3.55 0.49 23.04
N GLN A 84 3.84 -0.76 22.67
CA GLN A 84 4.07 -1.84 23.64
C GLN A 84 5.29 -1.56 24.52
N ARG A 85 6.38 -1.05 23.94
CA ARG A 85 7.58 -0.69 24.69
C ARG A 85 7.32 0.43 25.70
N GLU A 86 6.56 1.46 25.31
CA GLU A 86 6.16 2.54 26.22
C GLU A 86 5.29 2.02 27.36
N ARG A 87 4.30 1.17 27.05
CA ARG A 87 3.45 0.54 28.05
C ARG A 87 4.25 -0.28 29.07
N LEU A 88 5.12 -1.18 28.60
CA LEU A 88 5.96 -1.99 29.48
C LEU A 88 6.92 -1.14 30.32
N ARG A 89 7.42 -0.03 29.76
CA ARG A 89 8.26 0.91 30.51
C ARG A 89 7.47 1.57 31.65
N ASN A 90 6.23 1.99 31.40
CA ASN A 90 5.39 2.60 32.41
C ASN A 90 5.01 1.59 33.50
N GLU A 91 4.56 0.39 33.12
CA GLU A 91 4.26 -0.70 34.06
C GLU A 91 5.48 -1.02 34.95
N LYS A 92 6.69 -1.06 34.37
CA LYS A 92 7.92 -1.25 35.15
C LYS A 92 8.15 -0.12 36.17
N LEU A 93 7.92 1.14 35.78
CA LEU A 93 8.09 2.29 36.68
C LEU A 93 7.07 2.26 37.83
N GLU A 94 5.82 1.92 37.54
CA GLU A 94 4.78 1.75 38.55
C GLU A 94 5.16 0.67 39.58
N LEU A 95 5.64 -0.49 39.10
CA LEU A 95 6.10 -1.58 39.98
C LEU A 95 7.31 -1.18 40.84
N ILE A 96 8.26 -0.41 40.30
CA ILE A 96 9.39 0.12 41.08
C ILE A 96 8.88 1.02 42.21
N LEU A 97 7.95 1.94 41.91
CA LEU A 97 7.37 2.83 42.91
C LEU A 97 6.63 2.06 44.01
N GLU A 98 5.87 1.04 43.64
CA GLU A 98 5.17 0.18 44.60
C GLU A 98 6.16 -0.55 45.52
N CYS A 99 7.23 -1.12 44.96
CA CYS A 99 8.27 -1.78 45.74
C CYS A 99 8.97 -0.80 46.71
N ASP A 100 9.26 0.43 46.28
CA ASP A 100 9.88 1.45 47.12
C ASP A 100 8.96 1.88 48.27
N ILE A 101 7.65 2.01 48.03
CA ILE A 101 6.65 2.31 49.07
C ILE A 101 6.61 1.17 50.09
N LEU A 102 6.56 -0.08 49.63
CA LEU A 102 6.53 -1.25 50.50
C LEU A 102 7.80 -1.37 51.35
N ARG A 103 8.98 -1.15 50.75
CA ARG A 103 10.26 -1.13 51.48
C ARG A 103 10.27 -0.06 52.56
N LYS A 104 9.88 1.18 52.25
CA LYS A 104 9.78 2.25 53.25
C LYS A 104 8.80 1.92 54.38
N ARG A 105 7.69 1.25 54.08
CA ARG A 105 6.75 0.81 55.12
C ARG A 105 7.38 -0.24 56.03
N TYR A 106 8.06 -1.22 55.47
CA TYR A 106 8.76 -2.27 56.22
C TYR A 106 9.85 -1.67 57.13
N ASP A 107 10.66 -0.74 56.63
CA ASP A 107 11.75 -0.12 57.40
C ASP A 107 11.25 0.75 58.59
N ASN A 108 9.95 1.08 58.64
CA ASN A 108 9.33 1.85 59.73
C ASN A 108 8.63 0.96 60.80
N PHE A 109 8.70 -0.38 60.66
CA PHE A 109 8.27 -1.36 61.66
C PHE A 109 9.50 -1.98 62.36
#